data_AF-A5DE09-F1
#
_entry.id   AF-A5DE09-F1
#
_cell.length_a   1.000
_cell.length_b   1.000
_cell.length_c   1.000
_cell.angle_alpha   90.00
_cell.angle_beta   90.00
_cell.angle_gamma   90.00
#
_symmetry.space_group_name_H-M   'P 1'
#
loop_
_entity.id
_entity.type
_entity.pdbx_description
1 polymer ?
#
loop_
_entity_poly.entity_id
_entity_poly.type
_entity_poly.pdbx_seq_one_letter_code
_entity_poly.pdbx_strand_id
1 'polypeptide(L)'
;MYVNRSGKRLPHMLPKIGFIVSYALLPYVVSRLVKRWRAGKEGDEPWYVTTFLSSYTKILDVLMNLHIAVFYFSGEYYSLSKRIFGMRYVFGHNKDPKKLKQATGSYGLLGAVILLQFAVKGLLNLKTHLNKKKTSEKVDQSGSDTLISNIGQLEKIGEKVNNDENLYKSMNIDLSDPTQLPYIPENTRACMLCLSPMTNPAAANCGHFFCWICIVDWIRDHPECPLCRQHCDEQNLLPLR
;
A
#
# COMPACT_ATOMS: atom_id res chain seq x y z
N MET A 1 -17.91 15.37 -19.41
CA MET A 1 -18.82 16.41 -18.86
C MET A 1 -19.53 15.87 -17.62
N TYR A 2 -19.87 16.72 -16.64
CA TYR A 2 -20.59 16.32 -15.42
C TYR A 2 -22.08 16.66 -15.56
N VAL A 3 -22.95 15.80 -15.02
CA VAL A 3 -24.41 15.98 -15.00
C VAL A 3 -24.95 15.76 -13.58
N ASN A 4 -26.07 16.43 -13.26
CA ASN A 4 -26.74 16.33 -11.96
C ASN A 4 -27.22 14.88 -11.66
N ARG A 5 -27.54 14.59 -10.39
CA ARG A 5 -28.03 13.29 -9.88
C ARG A 5 -29.12 12.62 -10.74
N SER A 6 -29.91 13.40 -11.47
CA SER A 6 -30.98 12.93 -12.36
C SER A 6 -30.55 12.59 -13.80
N GLY A 7 -29.33 12.91 -14.23
CA GLY A 7 -28.88 12.60 -15.61
C GLY A 7 -29.41 13.54 -16.69
N LYS A 8 -30.32 14.48 -16.36
CA LYS A 8 -31.11 15.26 -17.34
C LYS A 8 -30.65 16.71 -17.53
N ARG A 9 -29.82 17.25 -16.64
CA ARG A 9 -29.42 18.67 -16.64
C ARG A 9 -27.97 18.86 -16.20
N LEU A 10 -27.29 19.85 -16.78
CA LEU A 10 -25.97 20.30 -16.33
C LEU A 10 -26.05 20.71 -14.84
N PRO A 11 -25.03 20.37 -14.02
CA PRO A 11 -25.08 20.63 -12.59
C PRO A 11 -24.93 22.13 -12.35
N HIS A 12 -25.71 22.64 -11.40
CA HIS A 12 -25.68 24.03 -10.94
C HIS A 12 -24.26 24.43 -10.48
N MET A 13 -23.94 25.72 -10.48
CA MET A 13 -22.58 26.19 -10.14
C MET A 13 -22.15 25.84 -8.70
N LEU A 14 -23.12 25.73 -7.78
CA LEU A 14 -22.91 25.44 -6.36
C LEU A 14 -22.20 24.09 -6.07
N PRO A 15 -22.68 22.93 -6.55
CA PRO A 15 -22.00 21.64 -6.32
C PRO A 15 -20.62 21.55 -7.00
N LYS A 16 -20.39 22.29 -8.10
CA LYS A 16 -19.07 22.36 -8.74
C LYS A 16 -18.07 23.12 -7.89
N ILE A 17 -18.46 24.29 -7.38
CA ILE A 17 -17.63 25.10 -6.50
C ILE A 17 -17.41 24.36 -5.18
N GLY A 18 -18.45 23.74 -4.60
CA GLY A 18 -18.34 22.93 -3.40
C GLY A 18 -17.35 21.77 -3.53
N PHE A 19 -17.32 21.09 -4.68
CA PHE A 19 -16.33 20.03 -4.94
C PHE A 19 -14.90 20.58 -5.02
N ILE A 20 -14.69 21.68 -5.75
CA ILE A 20 -13.35 22.29 -5.92
C ILE A 20 -12.86 22.84 -4.58
N VAL A 21 -13.72 23.55 -3.86
CA VAL A 21 -13.44 24.12 -2.54
C VAL A 21 -13.19 23.02 -1.52
N SER A 22 -14.01 21.97 -1.48
CA SER A 22 -13.77 20.82 -0.59
C SER A 22 -12.44 20.15 -0.89
N TYR A 23 -12.09 19.90 -2.15
CA TYR A 23 -10.86 19.21 -2.53
C TYR A 23 -9.61 20.07 -2.29
N ALA A 24 -9.68 21.37 -2.54
CA ALA A 24 -8.55 22.29 -2.37
C ALA A 24 -8.37 22.79 -0.92
N LEU A 25 -9.48 23.03 -0.19
CA LEU A 25 -9.42 23.49 1.18
C LEU A 25 -9.21 22.36 2.18
N LEU A 26 -9.58 21.11 1.91
CA LEU A 26 -9.34 20.01 2.86
C LEU A 26 -7.88 19.90 3.34
N PRO A 27 -6.88 19.78 2.45
CA PRO A 27 -5.50 19.66 2.90
C PRO A 27 -5.01 20.92 3.62
N TYR A 28 -5.43 22.09 3.14
CA TYR A 28 -5.03 23.38 3.70
C TYR A 28 -5.67 23.68 5.07
N VAL A 29 -6.97 23.41 5.21
CA VAL A 29 -7.72 23.58 6.46
C VAL A 29 -7.24 22.58 7.48
N VAL A 30 -7.02 21.32 7.10
CA VAL A 30 -6.44 20.31 8.01
C VAL A 30 -5.05 20.73 8.47
N SER A 31 -4.15 21.12 7.55
CA SER A 31 -2.80 21.55 7.92
C SER A 31 -2.81 22.82 8.77
N ARG A 32 -3.74 23.75 8.51
CA ARG A 32 -3.83 25.02 9.22
C ARG A 32 -4.52 24.89 10.58
N LEU A 33 -5.51 24.00 10.72
CA LEU A 33 -6.09 23.64 12.03
C LEU A 33 -5.03 22.96 12.90
N VAL A 34 -4.31 21.99 12.34
CA VAL A 34 -3.21 21.30 13.02
C VAL A 34 -2.13 22.30 13.42
N LYS A 35 -1.71 23.20 12.52
CA LYS A 35 -0.68 24.21 12.82
C LYS A 35 -1.15 25.27 13.82
N ARG A 36 -2.42 25.71 13.75
CA ARG A 36 -2.99 26.69 14.68
C ARG A 36 -3.21 26.10 16.07
N TRP A 37 -3.49 24.79 16.16
CA TRP A 37 -3.51 24.06 17.43
C TRP A 37 -2.10 23.78 17.96
N ARG A 38 -1.10 23.57 17.08
CA ARG A 38 0.33 23.47 17.45
C ARG A 38 0.91 24.80 17.95
N ALA A 39 0.57 25.93 17.34
CA ALA A 39 1.12 27.24 17.70
C ALA A 39 0.66 27.75 19.08
N GLY A 40 -0.29 27.08 19.73
CA GLY A 40 -0.73 27.41 21.09
C GLY A 40 -0.04 26.63 22.21
N LYS A 41 0.83 25.65 21.91
CA LYS A 41 1.55 24.85 22.92
C LYS A 41 2.99 24.57 22.47
N GLU A 42 3.88 25.49 22.82
CA GLU A 42 5.32 25.40 22.63
C GLU A 42 5.96 24.70 23.84
N GLY A 43 5.66 23.41 24.00
CA GLY A 43 6.20 22.58 25.08
C GLY A 43 5.52 21.20 25.11
N ASP A 44 6.32 20.15 24.93
CA ASP A 44 6.02 18.72 24.99
C ASP A 44 4.70 18.26 24.36
N GLU A 45 4.79 17.66 23.17
CA GLU A 45 3.68 17.00 22.47
C GLU A 45 2.87 16.12 23.45
N PRO A 46 1.62 16.50 23.80
CA PRO A 46 0.84 15.73 24.74
C PRO A 46 0.48 14.37 24.11
N TRP A 47 0.66 13.29 24.86
CA TRP A 47 0.43 11.91 24.39
C TRP A 47 -0.96 11.66 23.75
N TYR A 48 -1.95 12.52 23.99
CA TYR A 48 -3.28 12.46 23.36
C TYR A 48 -3.30 12.95 21.90
N VAL A 49 -2.41 13.86 21.49
CA VAL A 49 -2.43 14.46 20.13
C VAL A 49 -1.83 13.50 19.10
N THR A 50 -0.72 12.85 19.45
CA THR A 50 -0.08 11.81 18.62
C THR A 50 -0.95 10.54 18.54
N THR A 51 -1.62 10.17 19.63
CA THR A 51 -2.61 9.08 19.63
C THR A 51 -3.87 9.43 18.83
N PHE A 52 -4.34 10.68 18.88
CA PHE A 52 -5.49 11.13 18.08
C PHE A 52 -5.16 11.20 16.59
N LEU A 53 -4.02 11.77 16.20
CA LEU A 53 -3.57 11.83 14.81
C LEU A 53 -3.32 10.43 14.22
N SER A 54 -2.65 9.54 14.97
CA SER A 54 -2.44 8.15 14.54
C SER A 54 -3.71 7.31 14.52
N SER A 55 -4.73 7.69 15.30
CA SER A 55 -6.07 7.08 15.22
C SER A 55 -6.89 7.64 14.06
N TYR A 56 -6.74 8.94 13.75
CA TYR A 56 -7.46 9.60 12.66
C TYR A 56 -7.09 9.01 11.30
N THR A 57 -5.80 8.77 11.03
CA THR A 57 -5.37 8.12 9.78
C THR A 57 -5.96 6.72 9.64
N LYS A 58 -5.91 5.91 10.71
CA LYS A 58 -6.52 4.56 10.75
C LYS A 58 -8.04 4.59 10.54
N ILE A 59 -8.75 5.54 11.17
CA ILE A 59 -10.20 5.69 11.03
C ILE A 59 -10.56 6.15 9.62
N LEU A 60 -9.81 7.09 9.04
CA LEU A 60 -10.01 7.53 7.67
C LEU A 60 -9.79 6.40 6.65
N ASP A 61 -8.76 5.58 6.83
CA ASP A 61 -8.48 4.45 5.96
C ASP A 61 -9.63 3.42 6.01
N VAL A 62 -10.17 3.17 7.20
CA VAL A 62 -11.36 2.31 7.36
C VAL A 62 -12.57 2.91 6.65
N LEU A 63 -12.82 4.21 6.83
CA LEU A 63 -13.94 4.90 6.18
C LEU A 63 -13.79 4.92 4.65
N MET A 64 -12.57 5.08 4.13
CA MET A 64 -12.29 5.07 2.70
C MET A 64 -12.48 3.67 2.11
N ASN A 65 -11.94 2.64 2.77
CA ASN A 65 -12.13 1.24 2.35
C ASN A 65 -13.60 0.82 2.42
N LEU A 66 -14.34 1.27 3.44
CA LEU A 66 -15.78 1.05 3.54
C LEU A 66 -16.56 1.78 2.43
N HIS A 67 -16.16 3.01 2.11
CA HIS A 67 -16.76 3.77 1.00
C HIS A 67 -16.53 3.06 -0.34
N ILE A 68 -15.31 2.57 -0.59
CA ILE A 68 -14.95 1.80 -1.78
C ILE A 68 -15.77 0.50 -1.85
N ALA A 69 -15.95 -0.21 -0.73
CA ALA A 69 -16.78 -1.40 -0.68
C ALA A 69 -18.24 -1.11 -1.07
N VAL A 70 -18.85 -0.05 -0.50
CA VAL A 70 -20.22 0.38 -0.83
C VAL A 70 -20.31 0.89 -2.28
N PHE A 71 -19.24 1.46 -2.82
CA PHE A 71 -19.17 1.85 -4.23
C PHE A 71 -19.26 0.62 -5.14
N TYR A 72 -18.54 -0.46 -4.85
CA TYR A 72 -18.60 -1.71 -5.63
C TYR A 72 -20.01 -2.35 -5.64
N PHE A 73 -20.82 -2.14 -4.60
CA PHE A 73 -22.21 -2.60 -4.56
C PHE A 73 -23.20 -1.69 -5.30
N SER A 74 -23.03 -0.37 -5.22
CA SER A 74 -23.97 0.59 -5.83
C SER A 74 -23.61 0.96 -7.28
N GLY A 75 -22.35 0.81 -7.68
CA GLY A 75 -21.85 1.09 -9.03
C GLY A 75 -21.95 2.54 -9.48
N GLU A 76 -22.26 3.49 -8.57
CA GLU A 76 -22.66 4.85 -8.99
C GLU A 76 -21.59 5.94 -8.81
N TYR A 77 -20.71 5.88 -7.78
CA TYR A 77 -19.77 6.99 -7.48
C TYR A 77 -18.42 6.52 -6.89
N TYR A 78 -17.34 6.60 -7.67
CA TYR A 78 -15.98 6.13 -7.30
C TYR A 78 -15.28 6.94 -6.19
N SER A 79 -15.73 8.16 -5.90
CA SER A 79 -15.07 9.03 -4.92
C SER A 79 -16.07 9.65 -3.95
N LEU A 80 -15.68 9.73 -2.67
CA LEU A 80 -16.48 10.22 -1.55
C LEU A 80 -17.02 11.64 -1.78
N SER A 81 -16.16 12.51 -2.32
CA SER A 81 -16.53 13.86 -2.75
C SER A 81 -17.62 13.85 -3.84
N LYS A 82 -17.53 12.99 -4.85
CA LYS A 82 -18.58 12.87 -5.89
C LYS A 82 -19.90 12.29 -5.36
N ARG A 83 -19.86 11.46 -4.31
CA ARG A 83 -21.06 10.96 -3.63
C ARG A 83 -21.77 12.05 -2.84
N ILE A 84 -21.01 12.90 -2.13
CA ILE A 84 -21.57 14.02 -1.36
C ILE A 84 -22.17 15.07 -2.30
N PHE A 85 -21.51 15.34 -3.44
CA PHE A 85 -21.94 16.39 -4.38
C PHE A 85 -22.81 15.89 -5.55
N GLY A 86 -23.09 14.59 -5.65
CA GLY A 86 -24.04 14.00 -6.60
C GLY A 86 -23.71 14.23 -8.08
N MET A 87 -22.42 14.30 -8.45
CA MET A 87 -21.98 14.58 -9.82
C MET A 87 -21.65 13.29 -10.56
N ARG A 88 -22.37 12.99 -11.65
CA ARG A 88 -22.13 11.81 -12.50
C ARG A 88 -21.36 12.19 -13.76
N TYR A 89 -20.54 11.28 -14.27
CA TYR A 89 -19.92 11.42 -15.59
C TYR A 89 -20.95 11.16 -16.69
N VAL A 90 -20.98 12.05 -17.68
CA VAL A 90 -21.68 11.81 -18.95
C VAL A 90 -20.77 10.96 -19.82
N PHE A 91 -21.20 9.72 -20.10
CA PHE A 91 -20.61 8.91 -21.16
C PHE A 91 -21.23 9.34 -22.49
N GLY A 92 -20.43 9.86 -23.41
CA GLY A 92 -20.86 10.37 -24.72
C GLY A 92 -21.23 9.29 -25.73
N HIS A 93 -21.57 8.08 -25.29
CA HIS A 93 -22.05 6.99 -26.13
C HIS A 93 -23.28 6.38 -25.45
N ASN A 94 -24.36 6.19 -26.22
CA ASN A 94 -25.59 5.49 -25.81
C ASN A 94 -25.25 4.04 -25.40
N LYS A 95 -24.84 3.85 -24.15
CA LYS A 95 -24.85 2.53 -23.51
C LYS A 95 -26.16 2.41 -22.75
N ASP A 96 -27.01 1.51 -23.22
CA ASP A 96 -28.28 1.20 -22.58
C ASP A 96 -28.10 1.04 -21.06
N PRO A 97 -28.95 1.67 -20.23
CA PRO A 97 -28.83 1.62 -18.77
C PRO A 97 -28.94 0.18 -18.22
N LYS A 98 -29.54 -0.75 -19.00
CA LYS A 98 -29.61 -2.19 -18.70
C LYS A 98 -28.27 -2.90 -18.88
N LYS A 99 -27.48 -2.55 -19.92
CA LYS A 99 -26.13 -3.11 -20.16
C LYS A 99 -25.11 -2.59 -19.15
N LEU A 100 -25.27 -1.36 -18.65
CA LEU A 100 -24.43 -0.81 -17.58
C LEU A 100 -24.65 -1.55 -16.24
N LYS A 101 -25.91 -1.85 -15.89
CA LYS A 101 -26.23 -2.65 -14.69
C LYS A 101 -25.69 -4.09 -14.78
N GLN A 102 -25.63 -4.66 -15.98
CA GLN A 102 -25.09 -6.00 -16.21
C GLN A 102 -23.55 -6.02 -16.14
N ALA A 103 -22.88 -4.97 -16.60
CA ALA A 103 -21.42 -4.81 -16.46
C ALA A 103 -20.98 -4.52 -15.01
N THR A 104 -21.82 -3.87 -14.20
CA THR A 104 -21.57 -3.70 -12.75
C THR A 104 -21.84 -4.96 -11.92
N GLY A 105 -22.53 -5.96 -12.49
CA GLY A 105 -22.92 -7.18 -11.79
C GLY A 105 -21.75 -8.09 -11.39
N SER A 106 -20.60 -8.00 -12.06
CA SER A 106 -19.41 -8.81 -11.73
C SER A 106 -18.54 -8.20 -10.62
N TYR A 107 -18.54 -6.87 -10.46
CA TYR A 107 -17.71 -6.18 -9.47
C TYR A 107 -18.34 -6.09 -8.07
N GLY A 108 -19.64 -6.42 -7.94
CA GLY A 108 -20.29 -6.52 -6.62
C GLY A 108 -19.68 -7.61 -5.73
N LEU A 109 -19.13 -8.68 -6.33
CA LEU A 109 -18.42 -9.74 -5.60
C LEU A 109 -17.16 -9.18 -4.92
N LEU A 110 -16.42 -8.30 -5.61
CA LEU A 110 -15.23 -7.64 -5.05
C LEU A 110 -15.59 -6.79 -3.82
N GLY A 111 -16.72 -6.09 -3.85
CA GLY A 111 -17.25 -5.38 -2.69
C GLY A 111 -17.58 -6.31 -1.51
N ALA A 112 -18.19 -7.48 -1.78
CA ALA A 112 -18.48 -8.49 -0.77
C ALA A 112 -17.19 -9.05 -0.14
N VAL A 113 -16.14 -9.28 -0.94
CA VAL A 113 -14.83 -9.71 -0.45
C VAL A 113 -14.22 -8.66 0.49
N ILE A 114 -14.28 -7.38 0.14
CA ILE A 114 -13.74 -6.30 1.00
C ILE A 114 -14.51 -6.23 2.35
N LEU A 115 -15.85 -6.34 2.33
CA LEU A 115 -16.64 -6.38 3.55
C LEU A 115 -16.34 -7.62 4.40
N LEU A 116 -16.17 -8.78 3.76
CA LEU A 116 -15.80 -10.01 4.45
C LEU A 116 -14.42 -9.89 5.10
N GLN A 117 -13.43 -9.35 4.39
CA GLN A 117 -12.09 -9.10 4.95
C GLN A 117 -12.15 -8.15 6.15
N PHE A 118 -12.97 -7.10 6.07
CA PHE A 118 -13.17 -6.17 7.19
C PHE A 118 -13.87 -6.84 8.38
N ALA A 119 -14.88 -7.68 8.12
CA ALA A 119 -15.56 -8.45 9.15
C ALA A 119 -14.63 -9.46 9.83
N VAL A 120 -13.83 -10.21 9.06
CA VAL A 120 -12.85 -11.17 9.61
C VAL A 120 -11.80 -10.44 10.46
N LYS A 121 -11.20 -9.36 9.94
CA LYS A 121 -10.24 -8.55 10.70
C LYS A 121 -10.88 -7.95 11.95
N GLY A 122 -12.12 -7.46 11.85
CA GLY A 122 -12.88 -6.91 12.98
C GLY A 122 -13.18 -7.96 14.05
N LEU A 123 -13.61 -9.16 13.65
CA LEU A 123 -13.88 -10.27 14.57
C LEU A 123 -12.60 -10.79 15.22
N LEU A 124 -11.51 -10.94 14.48
CA LEU A 124 -10.20 -11.34 15.02
C LEU A 124 -9.62 -10.28 15.96
N ASN A 125 -9.71 -9.00 15.60
CA ASN A 125 -9.28 -7.90 16.46
C ASN A 125 -10.15 -7.81 17.72
N LEU A 126 -11.46 -7.96 17.61
CA LEU A 126 -12.38 -7.99 18.75
C LEU A 126 -12.09 -9.19 19.66
N LYS A 127 -11.90 -10.39 19.07
CA LYS A 127 -11.56 -11.60 19.83
C LYS A 127 -10.21 -11.47 20.51
N THR A 128 -9.19 -10.93 19.86
CA THR A 128 -7.87 -10.71 20.47
C THR A 128 -7.92 -9.63 21.54
N HIS A 129 -8.72 -8.57 21.40
CA HIS A 129 -8.94 -7.60 22.48
C HIS A 129 -9.73 -8.18 23.67
N LEU A 130 -10.67 -9.09 23.43
CA LEU A 130 -11.37 -9.85 24.48
C LEU A 130 -10.46 -10.91 25.15
N ASN A 131 -9.58 -11.56 24.39
CA ASN A 131 -8.62 -12.56 24.89
C ASN A 131 -7.40 -11.91 25.57
N LYS A 132 -6.99 -10.71 25.15
CA LYS A 132 -5.92 -9.91 25.76
C LYS A 132 -6.28 -9.47 27.19
N LYS A 133 -7.58 -9.42 27.52
CA LYS A 133 -8.05 -9.25 28.90
C LYS A 133 -8.01 -10.55 29.73
N LYS A 134 -7.70 -11.70 29.12
CA LYS A 134 -7.76 -13.05 29.71
C LYS A 134 -6.41 -13.79 29.74
N THR A 135 -5.38 -13.29 29.04
CA THR A 135 -4.08 -13.95 28.89
C THR A 135 -2.95 -12.93 29.11
N SER A 136 -2.78 -12.52 30.37
CA SER A 136 -1.61 -11.78 30.84
C SER A 136 -1.10 -12.45 32.12
N GLU A 137 -0.87 -13.76 32.07
CA GLU A 137 -0.14 -14.50 33.10
C GLU A 137 0.32 -15.84 32.51
N LYS A 138 1.61 -15.87 32.12
CA LYS A 138 2.59 -16.98 32.20
C LYS A 138 3.64 -16.87 31.07
N VAL A 139 4.86 -16.58 31.49
CA VAL A 139 6.13 -16.59 30.76
C VAL A 139 6.99 -17.70 31.39
N ASP A 140 7.84 -18.38 30.60
CA ASP A 140 9.25 -18.78 30.88
C ASP A 140 9.66 -19.98 29.98
N GLN A 141 10.59 -19.84 29.03
CA GLN A 141 12.08 -19.93 29.06
C GLN A 141 12.68 -21.36 29.11
N SER A 142 13.54 -21.71 28.13
CA SER A 142 14.88 -22.37 28.33
C SER A 142 15.58 -22.77 27.01
N GLY A 143 16.91 -22.55 26.94
CA GLY A 143 17.88 -22.98 25.89
C GLY A 143 18.30 -24.47 25.98
N SER A 144 19.31 -25.04 25.32
CA SER A 144 20.47 -24.60 24.51
C SER A 144 21.11 -25.84 23.77
N ASP A 145 21.86 -25.60 22.68
CA ASP A 145 23.00 -26.32 22.03
C ASP A 145 23.01 -27.86 21.77
N THR A 146 22.92 -28.35 20.51
CA THR A 146 23.92 -28.60 19.40
C THR A 146 24.88 -29.77 19.53
N LEU A 147 24.59 -30.87 18.81
CA LEU A 147 25.53 -31.74 18.04
C LEU A 147 24.75 -32.41 16.89
N ILE A 148 25.29 -32.44 15.66
CA ILE A 148 24.55 -32.82 14.44
C ILE A 148 24.75 -34.27 14.02
N SER A 149 23.67 -35.05 14.00
CA SER A 149 23.68 -36.45 13.54
C SER A 149 22.59 -36.82 12.53
N ASN A 150 21.65 -35.93 12.19
CA ASN A 150 20.52 -36.25 11.33
C ASN A 150 20.11 -35.12 10.36
N ILE A 151 19.50 -35.48 9.22
CA ILE A 151 19.03 -34.58 8.15
C ILE A 151 18.04 -33.50 8.67
N GLY A 152 17.24 -33.80 9.69
CA GLY A 152 16.35 -32.83 10.32
C GLY A 152 17.06 -31.66 11.04
N GLN A 153 18.39 -31.71 11.16
CA GLN A 153 19.17 -30.63 11.73
C GLN A 153 19.55 -29.55 10.71
N LEU A 154 19.42 -29.82 9.42
CA LEU A 154 19.63 -28.83 8.35
C LEU A 154 18.60 -27.70 8.41
N GLU A 155 17.35 -28.02 8.77
CA GLU A 155 16.28 -27.03 8.95
C GLU A 155 16.57 -26.07 10.11
N LYS A 156 17.14 -26.58 11.20
CA LYS A 156 17.60 -25.79 12.35
C LYS A 156 18.86 -24.96 12.07
N ILE A 157 19.72 -25.38 11.14
CA ILE A 157 20.85 -24.58 10.67
C ILE A 157 20.36 -23.45 9.78
N GLY A 158 19.37 -23.69 8.91
CA GLY A 158 18.68 -22.61 8.20
C GLY A 158 18.13 -21.56 9.16
N GLU A 159 17.55 -22.00 10.28
CA GLU A 159 17.07 -21.10 11.33
C GLU A 159 18.19 -20.40 12.11
N LYS A 160 19.35 -21.03 12.36
CA LYS A 160 20.52 -20.37 12.98
C LYS A 160 21.25 -19.40 12.04
N VAL A 161 21.39 -19.74 10.75
CA VAL A 161 21.89 -18.83 9.70
C VAL A 161 21.01 -17.59 9.61
N ASN A 162 19.69 -17.74 9.78
CA ASN A 162 18.73 -16.63 9.88
C ASN A 162 18.93 -15.71 11.09
N ASN A 163 19.59 -16.18 12.13
CA ASN A 163 19.86 -15.43 13.35
C ASN A 163 21.27 -14.81 13.41
N ASP A 164 22.19 -15.24 12.54
CA ASP A 164 23.51 -14.60 12.40
C ASP A 164 23.41 -13.34 11.53
N GLU A 165 23.15 -12.20 12.19
CA GLU A 165 22.92 -10.88 11.59
C GLU A 165 24.04 -10.46 10.60
N ASN A 166 25.28 -10.85 10.90
CA ASN A 166 26.46 -10.54 10.07
C ASN A 166 26.51 -11.33 8.75
N LEU A 167 26.00 -12.57 8.73
CA LEU A 167 25.98 -13.40 7.52
C LEU A 167 24.83 -12.96 6.60
N TYR A 168 23.67 -12.62 7.16
CA TYR A 168 22.55 -12.03 6.43
C TYR A 168 22.91 -10.70 5.77
N LYS A 169 23.66 -9.83 6.47
CA LYS A 169 24.15 -8.56 5.92
C LYS A 169 25.19 -8.75 4.81
N SER A 170 25.95 -9.84 4.83
CA SER A 170 26.91 -10.17 3.77
C SER A 170 26.25 -10.69 2.47
N MET A 171 25.05 -11.26 2.58
CA MET A 171 24.33 -11.86 1.44
C MET A 171 23.28 -10.93 0.84
N ASN A 172 22.76 -10.00 1.64
CA ASN A 172 21.69 -9.08 1.29
C ASN A 172 22.21 -7.64 1.19
N ILE A 173 22.32 -7.14 -0.04
CA ILE A 173 22.81 -5.78 -0.31
C ILE A 173 21.63 -4.82 -0.30
N ASP A 174 21.71 -3.77 0.50
CA ASP A 174 20.69 -2.71 0.58
C ASP A 174 21.35 -1.36 0.31
N LEU A 175 20.96 -0.70 -0.80
CA LEU A 175 21.50 0.59 -1.23
C LEU A 175 20.92 1.77 -0.45
N SER A 176 20.09 1.52 0.56
CA SER A 176 19.77 2.49 1.60
C SER A 176 21.01 2.89 2.41
N ASP A 177 21.98 1.98 2.55
CA ASP A 177 23.27 2.24 3.20
C ASP A 177 24.29 2.77 2.17
N PRO A 178 24.82 4.00 2.34
CA PRO A 178 25.71 4.59 1.36
C PRO A 178 27.09 3.93 1.25
N THR A 179 27.46 3.11 2.24
CA THR A 179 28.71 2.35 2.25
C THR A 179 28.65 1.12 1.32
N GLN A 180 27.45 0.64 1.00
CA GLN A 180 27.23 -0.48 0.10
C GLN A 180 27.33 0.00 -1.36
N LEU A 181 28.23 -0.61 -2.14
CA LEU A 181 28.48 -0.28 -3.54
C LEU A 181 28.74 1.24 -3.77
N PRO A 182 29.84 1.79 -3.24
CA PRO A 182 30.12 3.23 -3.25
C PRO A 182 30.31 3.82 -4.66
N TYR A 183 30.56 2.98 -5.67
CA TYR A 183 30.69 3.39 -7.06
C TYR A 183 29.35 3.76 -7.73
N ILE A 184 28.21 3.41 -7.12
CA ILE A 184 26.88 3.77 -7.62
C ILE A 184 26.49 5.15 -7.06
N PRO A 185 26.24 6.15 -7.92
CA PRO A 185 25.90 7.50 -7.46
C PRO A 185 24.51 7.54 -6.81
N GLU A 186 24.32 8.41 -5.82
CA GLU A 186 23.11 8.46 -4.97
C GLU A 186 21.81 8.60 -5.76
N ASN A 187 21.84 9.36 -6.86
CA ASN A 187 20.67 9.59 -7.71
C ASN A 187 20.21 8.36 -8.49
N THR A 188 21.04 7.33 -8.66
CA THR A 188 20.69 6.10 -9.38
C THR A 188 20.52 4.89 -8.47
N ARG A 189 20.46 5.09 -7.14
CA ARG A 189 20.28 4.00 -6.16
C ARG A 189 18.83 3.55 -5.99
N ALA A 190 17.88 4.29 -6.54
CA ALA A 190 16.46 3.94 -6.50
C ALA A 190 16.08 2.97 -7.63
N CYS A 191 15.30 1.95 -7.28
CA CYS A 191 14.71 1.03 -8.24
C CYS A 191 13.53 1.70 -8.96
N MET A 192 13.47 1.55 -10.28
CA MET A 192 12.47 2.20 -11.13
C MET A 192 11.09 1.51 -11.06
N LEU A 193 11.06 0.26 -10.59
CA LEU A 193 9.84 -0.56 -10.47
C LEU A 193 9.15 -0.36 -9.11
N CYS A 194 9.90 -0.37 -8.01
CA CYS A 194 9.35 -0.20 -6.66
C CYS A 194 9.55 1.21 -6.07
N LEU A 195 10.32 2.07 -6.74
CA LEU A 195 10.60 3.45 -6.35
C LEU A 195 11.30 3.61 -4.97
N SER A 196 11.90 2.52 -4.48
CA SER A 196 12.65 2.47 -3.21
C SER A 196 14.15 2.22 -3.50
N PRO A 197 15.05 2.45 -2.53
CA PRO A 197 16.45 2.03 -2.66
C PRO A 197 16.55 0.55 -3.06
N MET A 198 17.46 0.24 -3.97
CA MET A 198 17.60 -1.12 -4.50
C MET A 198 18.07 -2.10 -3.43
N THR A 199 17.35 -3.22 -3.31
CA THR A 199 17.75 -4.37 -2.50
C THR A 199 18.14 -5.52 -3.41
N ASN A 200 19.33 -6.10 -3.19
CA ASN A 200 19.99 -7.05 -4.09
C ASN A 200 19.91 -6.59 -5.55
N PRO A 201 20.60 -5.51 -5.91
CA PRO A 201 20.52 -4.96 -7.26
C PRO A 201 20.94 -5.99 -8.32
N ALA A 202 20.25 -5.95 -9.45
CA ALA A 202 20.54 -6.77 -10.61
C ALA A 202 20.57 -5.90 -11.86
N ALA A 203 21.53 -6.16 -12.75
CA ALA A 203 21.66 -5.51 -14.03
C ALA A 203 21.01 -6.37 -15.13
N ALA A 204 20.16 -5.76 -15.95
CA ALA A 204 19.74 -6.34 -17.21
C ALA A 204 20.88 -6.33 -18.22
N ASN A 205 20.80 -7.15 -19.28
CA ASN A 205 21.78 -7.19 -20.39
C ASN A 205 22.00 -5.85 -21.10
N CYS A 206 21.05 -4.91 -20.97
CA CYS A 206 21.14 -3.54 -21.48
C CYS A 206 21.85 -2.56 -20.53
N GLY A 207 22.22 -3.00 -19.32
CA GLY A 207 22.92 -2.19 -18.31
C GLY A 207 22.02 -1.41 -17.36
N HIS A 208 20.69 -1.58 -17.41
CA HIS A 208 19.77 -0.96 -16.45
C HIS A 208 19.68 -1.77 -15.15
N PHE A 209 19.59 -1.07 -14.01
CA PHE A 209 19.59 -1.65 -12.67
C PHE A 209 18.20 -1.63 -12.01
N PHE A 210 17.87 -2.71 -11.30
CA PHE A 210 16.62 -2.88 -10.55
C PHE A 210 16.87 -3.75 -9.32
N CYS A 211 15.91 -3.85 -8.39
CA CYS A 211 15.94 -4.92 -7.39
C CYS A 211 15.80 -6.28 -8.09
N TRP A 212 16.55 -7.30 -7.65
CA TRP A 212 16.47 -8.66 -8.17
C TRP A 212 15.03 -9.16 -8.28
N ILE A 213 14.26 -9.05 -7.19
CA ILE A 213 12.86 -9.52 -7.14
C ILE A 213 12.01 -8.77 -8.18
N CYS A 214 12.14 -7.45 -8.24
CA CYS A 214 11.32 -6.62 -9.13
C CYS A 214 11.54 -6.95 -10.61
N ILE A 215 12.80 -7.14 -11.04
CA ILE A 215 13.09 -7.41 -12.45
C ILE A 215 12.77 -8.84 -12.84
N VAL A 216 12.98 -9.82 -11.95
CA VAL A 216 12.60 -11.22 -12.19
C VAL A 216 11.09 -11.32 -12.36
N ASP A 217 10.31 -10.71 -11.47
CA ASP A 217 8.85 -10.73 -11.57
C ASP A 217 8.34 -10.06 -12.85
N TRP A 218 9.00 -8.98 -13.30
CA TRP A 218 8.66 -8.32 -14.56
C TRP A 218 8.94 -9.20 -15.78
N ILE A 219 10.15 -9.78 -15.85
CA ILE A 219 10.62 -10.53 -17.03
C ILE A 219 9.80 -11.78 -17.29
N ARG A 220 9.23 -12.40 -16.24
CA ARG A 220 8.34 -13.56 -16.36
C ARG A 220 7.11 -13.30 -17.21
N ASP A 221 6.54 -12.11 -17.07
CA ASP A 221 5.35 -11.70 -17.83
C ASP A 221 5.73 -10.98 -19.14
N HIS A 222 6.84 -10.24 -19.13
CA HIS A 222 7.29 -9.40 -20.24
C HIS A 222 8.82 -9.58 -20.43
N PRO A 223 9.29 -10.37 -21.42
CA PRO A 223 10.71 -10.64 -21.63
C PRO A 223 11.45 -9.45 -22.28
N GLU A 224 11.30 -8.26 -21.71
CA GLU A 224 11.87 -7.00 -22.14
C GLU A 224 12.24 -6.12 -20.93
N CYS A 225 13.29 -5.30 -21.08
CA CYS A 225 13.67 -4.34 -20.06
C CYS A 225 12.59 -3.25 -19.89
N PRO A 226 12.15 -2.94 -18.65
CA PRO A 226 11.15 -1.90 -18.39
C PRO A 226 11.52 -0.50 -18.92
N LEU A 227 12.81 -0.23 -19.14
CA LEU A 227 13.32 1.09 -19.52
C LEU A 227 13.54 1.25 -21.01
N CYS A 228 14.32 0.36 -21.60
CA CYS A 228 14.72 0.45 -23.01
C CYS A 228 14.00 -0.54 -23.92
N ARG A 229 13.17 -1.45 -23.36
CA ARG A 229 12.46 -2.52 -24.10
C ARG A 229 13.37 -3.46 -24.88
N GLN A 230 14.66 -3.49 -24.54
CA GLN A 230 15.56 -4.50 -25.06
C GLN A 230 15.15 -5.86 -24.49
N HIS A 231 15.14 -6.89 -25.34
CA HIS A 231 14.83 -8.26 -24.93
C HIS A 231 15.77 -8.71 -23.80
N CYS A 232 15.20 -9.22 -22.72
CA CYS A 232 15.93 -9.67 -21.53
C CYS A 232 15.22 -10.87 -20.92
N ASP A 233 15.97 -11.93 -20.66
CA ASP A 233 15.50 -13.17 -20.02
C ASP A 233 16.10 -13.29 -18.61
N GLU A 234 15.52 -14.14 -17.77
CA GLU A 234 16.01 -14.37 -16.39
C GLU A 234 17.49 -14.80 -16.36
N GLN A 235 17.92 -15.59 -17.34
CA GLN A 235 19.31 -16.07 -17.45
C GLN A 235 20.31 -14.95 -17.80
N ASN A 236 19.82 -13.85 -18.37
CA ASN A 236 20.61 -12.71 -18.79
C ASN A 236 20.72 -11.64 -17.68
N LEU A 237 20.12 -11.87 -16.52
CA LEU A 237 20.24 -11.00 -15.36
C LEU A 237 21.56 -11.25 -14.61
N LEU A 238 22.31 -10.18 -14.40
CA LEU A 238 23.55 -10.22 -13.64
C LEU A 238 23.32 -9.65 -12.24
N PRO A 239 23.36 -10.46 -11.17
CA PRO A 239 23.27 -9.96 -9.81
C PRO A 239 24.54 -9.16 -9.48
N LEU A 240 24.37 -7.96 -8.94
CA LEU A 240 25.47 -7.14 -8.45
C LEU A 240 25.74 -7.51 -7.00
N ARG A 241 27.00 -7.85 -6.70
CA ARG A 241 27.50 -8.15 -5.38
C ARG A 241 28.76 -7.35 -5.04
#